data_AF-A0A5C3NRJ0-F1
#
_entry.id   AF-A0A5C3NRJ0-F1
#
_cell.length_a   1.000
_cell.length_b   1.000
_cell.length_c   1.000
_cell.angle_alpha   90.00
_cell.angle_beta   90.00
_cell.angle_gamma   90.00
#
_symmetry.space_group_name_H-M   'P 1'
#
loop_
_entity.id
_entity.type
_entity.pdbx_description
1 polymer ?
#
loop_
_entity_poly.entity_id
_entity_poly.type
_entity_poly.pdbx_seq_one_letter_code
_entity_poly.pdbx_strand_id
1 'polypeptide(L)'
;MSDSSDWTLQGHSIEGYRMLMQATVTCLSDPTLSDTALYDQAEQLLGVFDDPEFEAYNRPDWLAQSAIFYMRPDKRERFSAKHFFEAMYQTADEWKLDKGHRFVSAAVCACAELLSSNTTGPPADRLAQELSFLAFEIWFVDQFTHLNQTNPDYEAELSEDTKTKARSRLGIHDRCSADKVTPIFHKSISRHKETELLQNDEGESAGTLFREMRTLDFLKWFCELDNTTAIDVTSPENSLLLEHEARSAFGRFQWTLRPTEIPNTYQVHVYFMRYKRFGTAPIAEYVTFPNNVPASGSQSPALPTAPPLVEPPSPELL
;
A
#
# COMPACT_ATOMS: atom_id res chain seq x y z
N MET A 1 -18.48 39.18 -5.85
CA MET A 1 -17.94 38.39 -4.72
C MET A 1 -18.74 37.10 -4.70
N SER A 2 -18.26 36.10 -5.41
CA SER A 2 -18.78 34.74 -5.64
C SER A 2 -17.63 34.05 -6.41
N ASP A 3 -17.20 32.83 -6.16
CA ASP A 3 -17.38 31.88 -5.07
C ASP A 3 -16.02 31.19 -4.98
N SER A 4 -15.39 31.17 -3.80
CA SER A 4 -14.33 30.17 -3.57
C SER A 4 -15.00 28.82 -3.67
N SER A 5 -14.41 27.86 -4.38
CA SER A 5 -14.92 26.48 -4.40
C SER A 5 -15.16 26.00 -2.95
N ASP A 6 -16.41 25.61 -2.65
CA ASP A 6 -16.79 25.01 -1.35
C ASP A 6 -16.27 23.57 -1.20
N TRP A 7 -15.57 23.06 -2.22
CA TRP A 7 -14.99 21.73 -2.19
C TRP A 7 -13.96 21.59 -1.07
N THR A 8 -14.03 20.47 -0.34
CA THR A 8 -13.08 20.10 0.71
C THR A 8 -13.09 18.59 0.99
N LEU A 9 -11.93 18.09 1.41
CA LEU A 9 -11.72 16.73 1.93
C LEU A 9 -11.88 16.66 3.45
N GLN A 10 -11.99 17.81 4.12
CA GLN A 10 -12.11 17.89 5.58
C GLN A 10 -13.27 17.03 6.09
N GLY A 11 -13.06 16.36 7.24
CA GLY A 11 -14.14 15.68 7.94
C GLY A 11 -14.66 14.44 7.23
N HIS A 12 -13.86 13.85 6.33
CA HIS A 12 -14.21 12.63 5.59
C HIS A 12 -15.45 12.83 4.69
N SER A 13 -15.53 13.99 4.02
CA SER A 13 -16.61 14.29 3.06
C SER A 13 -16.64 13.25 1.92
N ILE A 14 -17.71 12.45 1.88
CA ILE A 14 -17.92 11.45 0.81
C ILE A 14 -18.00 12.14 -0.54
N GLU A 15 -18.77 13.23 -0.63
CA GLU A 15 -18.94 14.00 -1.87
C GLU A 15 -17.63 14.68 -2.30
N GLY A 16 -16.89 15.25 -1.36
CA GLY A 16 -15.59 15.86 -1.63
C GLY A 16 -14.59 14.85 -2.19
N TYR A 17 -14.53 13.66 -1.59
CA TYR A 17 -13.69 12.57 -2.09
C TYR A 17 -14.17 12.03 -3.45
N ARG A 18 -15.48 11.93 -3.67
CA ARG A 18 -16.05 11.51 -4.95
C ARG A 18 -15.63 12.45 -6.08
N MET A 19 -15.73 13.76 -5.85
CA MET A 19 -15.27 14.78 -6.80
C MET A 19 -13.75 14.67 -7.04
N LEU A 20 -12.95 14.46 -5.98
CA LEU A 20 -11.51 14.23 -6.11
C LEU A 20 -11.21 13.03 -7.03
N MET A 21 -11.82 11.88 -6.75
CA MET A 21 -11.56 10.67 -7.52
C MET A 21 -12.04 10.79 -8.96
N GLN A 22 -13.15 11.48 -9.21
CA GLN A 22 -13.62 11.76 -10.57
C GLN A 22 -12.63 12.64 -11.35
N ALA A 23 -12.11 13.71 -10.74
CA ALA A 23 -11.10 14.56 -11.35
C ALA A 23 -9.78 13.79 -11.56
N THR A 24 -9.35 13.01 -10.55
CA THR A 24 -8.14 12.18 -10.62
C THR A 24 -8.21 11.17 -11.77
N VAL A 25 -9.34 10.47 -11.93
CA VAL A 25 -9.54 9.50 -13.02
C VAL A 25 -9.59 10.17 -14.37
N THR A 26 -10.12 11.40 -14.46
CA THR A 26 -10.08 12.21 -15.68
C THR A 26 -8.63 12.49 -16.09
N CYS A 27 -7.79 12.97 -15.17
CA CYS A 27 -6.36 13.19 -15.44
C CYS A 27 -5.62 11.89 -15.81
N LEU A 28 -5.91 10.80 -15.09
CA LEU A 28 -5.31 9.49 -15.36
C LEU A 28 -5.61 9.00 -16.79
N SER A 29 -6.83 9.22 -17.26
CA SER A 29 -7.33 8.74 -18.55
C SER A 29 -7.02 9.68 -19.72
N ASP A 30 -6.47 10.86 -19.47
CA ASP A 30 -6.16 11.84 -20.50
C ASP A 30 -4.88 11.44 -21.27
N PRO A 31 -5.00 11.05 -22.56
CA PRO A 31 -3.85 10.63 -23.36
C PRO A 31 -2.96 11.80 -23.80
N THR A 32 -3.42 13.04 -23.62
CA THR A 32 -2.68 14.26 -24.01
C THR A 32 -1.70 14.71 -22.93
N LEU A 33 -1.90 14.26 -21.69
CA LEU A 33 -1.03 14.55 -20.55
C LEU A 33 0.02 13.44 -20.40
N SER A 34 1.28 13.74 -20.69
CA SER A 34 2.40 12.83 -20.41
C SER A 34 2.64 12.70 -18.90
N ASP A 35 3.22 11.58 -18.47
CA ASP A 35 3.55 11.35 -17.06
C ASP A 35 4.49 12.42 -16.50
N THR A 36 5.50 12.82 -17.30
CA THR A 36 6.43 13.89 -16.92
C THR A 36 5.73 15.23 -16.76
N ALA A 37 4.86 15.62 -17.70
CA ALA A 37 4.15 16.91 -17.58
C ALA A 37 3.23 16.95 -16.36
N LEU A 38 2.54 15.84 -16.08
CA LEU A 38 1.66 15.72 -14.93
C LEU A 38 2.47 15.75 -13.62
N TYR A 39 3.63 15.09 -13.58
CA TYR A 39 4.56 15.14 -12.46
C TYR A 39 5.11 16.54 -12.22
N ASP A 40 5.62 17.21 -13.25
CA ASP A 40 6.17 18.58 -13.15
C ASP A 40 5.11 19.56 -12.61
N GLN A 41 3.84 19.39 -13.03
CA GLN A 41 2.73 20.19 -12.52
C GLN A 41 2.43 19.87 -11.05
N ALA A 42 2.41 18.60 -10.67
CA ALA A 42 2.21 18.19 -9.28
C ALA A 42 3.33 18.69 -8.37
N GLU A 43 4.59 18.64 -8.82
CA GLU A 43 5.75 19.15 -8.08
C GLU A 43 5.62 20.66 -7.82
N GLN A 44 5.23 21.43 -8.84
CA GLN A 44 4.98 22.87 -8.70
C GLN A 44 3.88 23.17 -7.66
N LEU A 45 2.80 22.37 -7.64
CA LEU A 45 1.72 22.51 -6.67
C LEU A 45 2.16 22.14 -5.25
N LEU A 46 2.96 21.08 -5.11
CA LEU A 46 3.56 20.67 -3.83
C LEU A 46 4.57 21.69 -3.29
N GLY A 47 5.08 22.57 -4.14
CA GLY A 47 5.89 23.73 -3.76
C GLY A 47 5.19 24.68 -2.77
N VAL A 48 3.86 24.59 -2.62
CA VAL A 48 3.14 25.32 -1.57
C VAL A 48 3.69 25.01 -0.17
N PHE A 49 4.17 23.80 0.08
CA PHE A 49 4.71 23.42 1.38
C PHE A 49 6.12 23.95 1.67
N ASP A 50 6.75 24.63 0.71
CA ASP A 50 8.04 25.30 0.93
C ASP A 50 7.88 26.69 1.57
N ASP A 51 6.66 27.23 1.58
CA ASP A 51 6.35 28.48 2.27
C ASP A 51 6.16 28.22 3.78
N PRO A 52 6.94 28.89 4.66
CA PRO A 52 6.78 28.78 6.11
C PRO A 52 5.37 29.14 6.62
N GLU A 53 4.59 29.92 5.87
CA GLU A 53 3.19 30.25 6.21
C GLU A 53 2.31 29.00 6.33
N PHE A 54 2.60 27.95 5.54
CA PHE A 54 1.80 26.72 5.48
C PHE A 54 2.38 25.57 6.30
N GLU A 55 3.34 25.85 7.18
CA GLU A 55 3.98 24.83 8.02
C GLU A 55 2.98 24.06 8.90
N ALA A 56 1.89 24.71 9.33
CA ALA A 56 0.83 24.05 10.11
C ALA A 56 0.10 22.93 9.33
N TYR A 57 0.03 23.04 8.00
CA TYR A 57 -0.50 21.98 7.13
C TYR A 57 0.59 20.97 6.75
N ASN A 58 1.83 21.43 6.52
CA ASN A 58 2.94 20.53 6.18
C ASN A 58 3.32 19.62 7.35
N ARG A 59 3.28 20.14 8.59
CA ARG A 59 3.59 19.41 9.83
C ARG A 59 2.55 19.70 10.93
N PRO A 60 1.34 19.11 10.84
CA PRO A 60 0.29 19.33 11.83
C PRO A 60 0.67 18.89 13.25
N ASP A 61 0.22 19.62 14.26
CA ASP A 61 0.57 19.36 15.67
C ASP A 61 0.16 17.97 16.17
N TRP A 62 -0.95 17.42 15.69
CA TRP A 62 -1.38 16.08 16.09
C TRP A 62 -0.38 15.00 15.67
N LEU A 63 0.39 15.24 14.61
CA LEU A 63 1.41 14.32 14.11
C LEU A 63 2.51 14.12 15.17
N ALA A 64 2.88 15.20 15.85
CA ALA A 64 3.80 15.16 16.98
C ALA A 64 3.33 14.28 18.14
N GLN A 65 2.01 14.15 18.29
CA GLN A 65 1.35 13.45 19.39
C GLN A 65 1.06 11.99 19.03
N SER A 66 1.28 11.58 17.78
CA SER A 66 1.03 10.21 17.36
C SER A 66 2.03 9.23 17.98
N ALA A 67 1.54 8.05 18.37
CA ALA A 67 2.35 7.01 19.00
C ALA A 67 3.52 6.53 18.11
N ILE A 68 3.38 6.66 16.79
CA ILE A 68 4.41 6.30 15.81
C ILE A 68 5.65 7.19 15.99
N PHE A 69 5.45 8.50 16.17
CA PHE A 69 6.54 9.47 16.33
C PHE A 69 7.01 9.59 17.77
N TYR A 70 6.18 9.28 18.77
CA TYR A 70 6.62 9.14 20.16
C TYR A 70 7.76 8.10 20.28
N MET A 71 7.66 7.00 19.54
CA MET A 71 8.68 5.96 19.52
C MET A 71 9.93 6.34 18.70
N ARG A 72 9.88 7.40 17.89
CA ARG A 72 10.92 7.81 16.91
C ARG A 72 11.01 9.34 16.74
N PRO A 73 11.46 10.06 17.78
CA PRO A 73 11.59 11.52 17.71
C PRO A 73 12.57 11.96 16.61
N ASP A 74 13.58 11.13 16.29
CA ASP A 74 14.56 11.36 15.22
C ASP A 74 13.95 11.42 13.81
N LYS A 75 12.81 10.76 13.62
CA LYS A 75 12.08 10.71 12.34
C LYS A 75 11.00 11.76 12.23
N ARG A 76 10.53 12.28 13.37
CA ARG A 76 9.48 13.32 13.44
C ARG A 76 9.87 14.56 12.65
N GLU A 77 11.08 15.07 12.82
CA GLU A 77 11.53 16.30 12.15
C GLU A 77 11.59 16.16 10.62
N ARG A 78 11.74 14.94 10.12
CA ARG A 78 11.84 14.63 8.69
C ARG A 78 10.50 14.26 8.06
N PHE A 79 9.45 14.08 8.84
CA PHE A 79 8.15 13.69 8.33
C PHE A 79 7.25 14.92 8.15
N SER A 80 6.75 15.11 6.94
CA SER A 80 5.87 16.22 6.57
C SER A 80 4.97 15.79 5.39
N ALA A 81 3.94 16.57 5.06
CA ALA A 81 3.03 16.27 3.96
C ALA A 81 3.82 16.17 2.64
N LYS A 82 4.69 17.16 2.37
CA LYS A 82 5.58 17.14 1.20
C LYS A 82 6.43 15.88 1.12
N HIS A 83 7.14 15.53 2.19
CA HIS A 83 7.95 14.31 2.23
C HIS A 83 7.12 13.03 2.10
N PHE A 84 5.85 13.04 2.51
CA PHE A 84 4.96 11.91 2.31
C PHE A 84 4.65 11.70 0.83
N PHE A 85 4.32 12.76 0.08
CA PHE A 85 4.16 12.67 -1.38
C PHE A 85 5.46 12.22 -2.08
N GLU A 86 6.60 12.81 -1.71
CA GLU A 86 7.91 12.40 -2.24
C GLU A 86 8.21 10.92 -1.97
N ALA A 87 7.90 10.44 -0.76
CA ALA A 87 8.05 9.02 -0.41
C ALA A 87 7.11 8.12 -1.23
N MET A 88 5.91 8.59 -1.59
CA MET A 88 5.01 7.86 -2.47
C MET A 88 5.58 7.75 -3.89
N TYR A 89 6.12 8.83 -4.45
CA TYR A 89 6.81 8.78 -5.75
C TYR A 89 8.01 7.83 -5.73
N GLN A 90 8.87 7.97 -4.72
CA GLN A 90 10.01 7.08 -4.53
C GLN A 90 9.57 5.62 -4.41
N THR A 91 8.49 5.35 -3.67
CA THR A 91 7.93 4.00 -3.56
C THR A 91 7.43 3.51 -4.91
N ALA A 92 6.72 4.34 -5.69
CA ALA A 92 6.27 3.94 -7.00
C ALA A 92 7.44 3.57 -7.93
N ASP A 93 8.51 4.37 -7.94
CA ASP A 93 9.71 4.09 -8.73
C ASP A 93 10.43 2.81 -8.26
N GLU A 94 10.61 2.66 -6.95
CA GLU A 94 11.25 1.49 -6.35
C GLU A 94 10.51 0.21 -6.70
N TRP A 95 9.17 0.27 -6.77
CA TRP A 95 8.29 -0.87 -7.04
C TRP A 95 7.86 -1.00 -8.50
N LYS A 96 8.32 -0.09 -9.38
CA LYS A 96 7.93 -0.02 -10.80
C LYS A 96 6.41 0.06 -10.98
N LEU A 97 5.77 0.90 -10.17
CA LEU A 97 4.33 1.19 -10.22
C LEU A 97 4.08 2.41 -11.10
N ASP A 98 4.15 2.23 -12.42
CA ASP A 98 4.01 3.30 -13.40
C ASP A 98 2.68 4.07 -13.25
N LYS A 99 1.56 3.35 -13.05
CA LYS A 99 0.25 3.96 -12.79
C LYS A 99 0.21 4.56 -11.38
N GLY A 100 0.89 3.96 -10.42
CA GLY A 100 0.96 4.46 -9.06
C GLY A 100 1.61 5.84 -8.98
N HIS A 101 2.72 6.02 -9.68
CA HIS A 101 3.38 7.32 -9.83
C HIS A 101 2.43 8.35 -10.47
N ARG A 102 1.80 7.99 -11.60
CA ARG A 102 0.83 8.86 -12.30
C ARG A 102 -0.38 9.21 -11.42
N PHE A 103 -0.87 8.27 -10.61
CA PHE A 103 -2.00 8.47 -9.70
C PHE A 103 -1.72 9.54 -8.65
N VAL A 104 -0.52 9.54 -8.05
CA VAL A 104 -0.13 10.58 -7.08
C VAL A 104 -0.18 11.96 -7.73
N SER A 105 0.45 12.12 -8.89
CA SER A 105 0.44 13.39 -9.62
C SER A 105 -0.96 13.82 -10.04
N ALA A 106 -1.77 12.88 -10.54
CA ALA A 106 -3.17 13.13 -10.92
C ALA A 106 -4.00 13.63 -9.73
N ALA A 107 -3.85 13.03 -8.54
CA ALA A 107 -4.60 13.41 -7.35
C ALA A 107 -4.19 14.81 -6.84
N VAL A 108 -2.91 15.15 -6.88
CA VAL A 108 -2.42 16.51 -6.53
C VAL A 108 -2.99 17.54 -7.51
N CYS A 109 -2.92 17.28 -8.81
CA CYS A 109 -3.49 18.16 -9.83
C CYS A 109 -5.01 18.29 -9.71
N ALA A 110 -5.71 17.21 -9.38
CA ALA A 110 -7.15 17.20 -9.16
C ALA A 110 -7.56 18.11 -7.98
N CYS A 111 -6.82 18.09 -6.86
CA CYS A 111 -7.04 19.04 -5.76
C CYS A 111 -6.96 20.50 -6.25
N ALA A 112 -5.94 20.82 -7.05
CA ALA A 112 -5.76 22.17 -7.59
C ALA A 112 -6.88 22.56 -8.56
N GLU A 113 -7.30 21.65 -9.45
CA GLU A 113 -8.40 21.87 -10.39
C GLU A 113 -9.71 22.18 -9.66
N LEU A 114 -10.06 21.37 -8.66
CA LEU A 114 -11.30 21.52 -7.88
C LEU A 114 -11.33 22.84 -7.09
N LEU A 115 -10.16 23.38 -6.73
CA LEU A 115 -10.03 24.66 -6.04
C LEU A 115 -9.98 25.87 -6.97
N SER A 116 -9.65 25.69 -8.26
CA SER A 116 -9.38 26.79 -9.21
C SER A 116 -10.63 27.45 -9.81
N SER A 117 -11.79 27.37 -9.15
CA SER A 117 -13.07 27.87 -9.69
C SER A 117 -13.00 29.35 -10.11
N ASN A 118 -12.84 29.60 -11.41
CA ASN A 118 -12.74 30.91 -12.10
C ASN A 118 -11.48 31.76 -11.81
N THR A 119 -10.49 31.25 -11.10
CA THR A 119 -9.23 31.95 -10.81
C THR A 119 -8.08 31.43 -11.68
N THR A 120 -6.99 32.19 -11.80
CA THR A 120 -5.79 31.79 -12.58
C THR A 120 -4.96 30.69 -11.90
N GLY A 121 -5.47 30.10 -10.81
CA GLY A 121 -4.84 29.07 -10.00
C GLY A 121 -5.57 28.89 -8.65
N PRO A 122 -5.28 27.81 -7.91
CA PRO A 122 -5.89 27.55 -6.62
C PRO A 122 -5.36 28.53 -5.56
N PRO A 123 -6.18 28.94 -4.57
CA PRO A 123 -5.68 29.68 -3.41
C PRO A 123 -4.66 28.84 -2.63
N ALA A 124 -3.46 29.37 -2.39
CA ALA A 124 -2.34 28.62 -1.80
C ALA A 124 -2.67 28.00 -0.42
N ASP A 125 -3.32 28.77 0.47
CA ASP A 125 -3.76 28.29 1.78
C ASP A 125 -4.71 27.09 1.67
N ARG A 126 -5.72 27.18 0.80
CA ARG A 126 -6.66 26.07 0.55
C ARG A 126 -5.95 24.88 -0.08
N LEU A 127 -5.04 25.10 -1.03
CA LEU A 127 -4.28 24.02 -1.65
C LEU A 127 -3.44 23.26 -0.60
N ALA A 128 -2.69 23.97 0.24
CA ALA A 128 -1.90 23.36 1.31
C ALA A 128 -2.77 22.55 2.28
N GLN A 129 -3.93 23.10 2.66
CA GLN A 129 -4.89 22.44 3.52
C GLN A 129 -5.42 21.13 2.92
N GLU A 130 -5.93 21.16 1.68
CA GLU A 130 -6.53 19.98 1.04
C GLU A 130 -5.46 18.92 0.72
N LEU A 131 -4.25 19.31 0.33
CA LEU A 131 -3.13 18.39 0.16
C LEU A 131 -2.69 17.76 1.49
N SER A 132 -2.77 18.49 2.60
CA SER A 132 -2.54 17.94 3.94
C SER A 132 -3.60 16.90 4.31
N PHE A 133 -4.88 17.15 4.01
CA PHE A 133 -5.93 16.14 4.23
C PHE A 133 -5.75 14.91 3.35
N LEU A 134 -5.37 15.10 2.08
CA LEU A 134 -5.07 13.99 1.18
C LEU A 134 -3.91 13.15 1.71
N ALA A 135 -2.78 13.78 2.04
CA ALA A 135 -1.60 13.09 2.56
C ALA A 135 -1.90 12.39 3.88
N PHE A 136 -2.47 13.11 4.86
CA PHE A 136 -2.51 12.61 6.21
C PHE A 136 -3.82 11.96 6.64
N GLU A 137 -4.97 12.51 6.29
CA GLU A 137 -6.24 11.88 6.68
C GLU A 137 -6.54 10.68 5.78
N ILE A 138 -6.40 10.86 4.47
CA ILE A 138 -6.80 9.86 3.47
C ILE A 138 -5.72 8.80 3.24
N TRP A 139 -4.49 9.20 2.91
CA TRP A 139 -3.45 8.25 2.53
C TRP A 139 -2.65 7.72 3.71
N PHE A 140 -2.33 8.56 4.70
CA PHE A 140 -1.61 8.09 5.88
C PHE A 140 -2.56 7.43 6.88
N VAL A 141 -3.50 8.17 7.47
CA VAL A 141 -4.33 7.66 8.57
C VAL A 141 -5.23 6.53 8.11
N ASP A 142 -6.03 6.69 7.05
CA ASP A 142 -6.94 5.60 6.68
C ASP A 142 -6.18 4.35 6.24
N GLN A 143 -5.18 4.47 5.38
CA GLN A 143 -4.43 3.30 4.91
C GLN A 143 -3.62 2.69 6.06
N PHE A 144 -2.86 3.49 6.81
CA PHE A 144 -2.04 2.98 7.91
C PHE A 144 -2.88 2.38 9.03
N THR A 145 -3.98 3.01 9.42
CA THR A 145 -4.82 2.47 10.50
C THR A 145 -5.64 1.28 10.04
N HIS A 146 -6.19 1.30 8.83
CA HIS A 146 -7.06 0.24 8.36
C HIS A 146 -6.28 -1.01 7.93
N LEU A 147 -5.10 -0.85 7.35
CA LEU A 147 -4.25 -1.99 6.94
C LEU A 147 -3.47 -2.59 8.13
N ASN A 148 -3.10 -1.79 9.14
CA ASN A 148 -2.35 -2.27 10.32
C ASN A 148 -3.20 -2.70 11.51
N GLN A 149 -4.52 -2.51 11.50
CA GLN A 149 -5.36 -2.98 12.60
C GLN A 149 -5.37 -4.51 12.61
N THR A 150 -4.51 -5.08 13.45
CA THR A 150 -4.51 -6.51 13.70
C THR A 150 -5.84 -6.89 14.34
N ASN A 151 -6.61 -7.76 13.69
CA ASN A 151 -7.71 -8.42 14.36
C ASN A 151 -7.12 -9.45 15.35
N PRO A 152 -7.21 -9.22 16.68
CA PRO A 152 -6.65 -10.15 17.66
C PRO A 152 -7.36 -11.51 17.64
N ASP A 153 -8.59 -11.56 17.10
CA ASP A 153 -9.42 -12.76 17.05
C ASP A 153 -9.20 -13.58 15.76
N TYR A 154 -8.42 -13.06 14.79
CA TYR A 154 -8.05 -13.84 13.61
C TYR A 154 -6.89 -14.79 13.94
N GLU A 155 -7.25 -16.01 14.35
CA GLU A 155 -6.37 -17.16 14.38
C GLU A 155 -6.87 -18.19 13.36
N ALA A 156 -6.34 -18.15 12.13
CA ALA A 156 -6.58 -19.24 11.20
C ALA A 156 -5.85 -20.49 11.72
N GLU A 157 -6.61 -21.48 12.16
CA GLU A 157 -6.08 -22.77 12.59
C GLU A 157 -5.53 -23.53 11.37
N LEU A 158 -4.24 -23.83 11.41
CA LEU A 158 -3.62 -24.72 10.44
C LEU A 158 -4.14 -26.15 10.63
N SER A 159 -4.31 -26.90 9.54
CA SER A 159 -4.52 -28.34 9.63
C SER A 159 -3.31 -29.02 10.27
N GLU A 160 -3.52 -30.15 10.97
CA GLU A 160 -2.43 -30.90 11.59
C GLU A 160 -1.38 -31.38 10.57
N ASP A 161 -1.79 -31.67 9.33
CA ASP A 161 -0.88 -32.01 8.24
C ASP A 161 0.02 -30.82 7.86
N THR A 162 -0.55 -29.60 7.76
CA THR A 162 0.23 -28.39 7.48
C THR A 162 1.16 -28.05 8.65
N LYS A 163 0.71 -28.19 9.91
CA LYS A 163 1.56 -28.04 11.09
C LYS A 163 2.72 -29.04 11.07
N THR A 164 2.45 -30.30 10.76
CA THR A 164 3.47 -31.35 10.68
C THR A 164 4.50 -31.07 9.58
N LYS A 165 4.05 -30.66 8.40
CA LYS A 165 4.93 -30.25 7.29
C LYS A 165 5.77 -29.02 7.63
N ALA A 166 5.17 -28.01 8.27
CA ALA A 166 5.87 -26.80 8.69
C ALA A 166 6.95 -27.11 9.74
N ARG A 167 6.61 -27.85 10.79
CA ARG A 167 7.56 -28.26 11.85
C ARG A 167 8.72 -29.10 11.31
N SER A 168 8.42 -30.04 10.41
CA SER A 168 9.44 -30.86 9.72
C SER A 168 10.42 -30.02 8.90
N ARG A 169 9.93 -29.04 8.13
CA ARG A 169 10.79 -28.15 7.33
C ARG A 169 11.59 -27.16 8.16
N LEU A 170 11.05 -26.70 9.28
CA LEU A 170 11.72 -25.75 10.18
C LEU A 170 12.69 -26.43 11.15
N GLY A 171 12.76 -27.77 11.18
CA GLY A 171 13.60 -28.52 12.12
C GLY A 171 13.20 -28.33 13.59
N ILE A 172 11.97 -27.89 13.85
CA ILE A 172 11.46 -27.57 15.18
C ILE A 172 10.83 -28.83 15.76
N HIS A 173 11.52 -29.48 16.70
CA HIS A 173 11.07 -30.75 17.28
C HIS A 173 10.25 -30.62 18.57
N ASP A 174 10.26 -29.48 19.28
CA ASP A 174 9.40 -29.33 20.46
C ASP A 174 9.19 -27.85 20.88
N ARG A 175 7.94 -27.52 21.25
CA ARG A 175 7.47 -26.31 21.96
C ARG A 175 7.69 -24.90 21.38
N CYS A 176 7.78 -24.69 20.07
CA CYS A 176 7.70 -23.33 19.54
C CYS A 176 6.26 -22.98 19.15
N SER A 177 5.78 -21.80 19.57
CA SER A 177 4.47 -21.19 19.30
C SER A 177 4.24 -20.83 17.82
N ALA A 178 4.82 -21.60 16.89
CA ALA A 178 5.12 -21.24 15.51
C ALA A 178 4.01 -21.58 14.50
N ASP A 179 2.81 -21.94 14.96
CA ASP A 179 1.74 -22.42 14.07
C ASP A 179 0.70 -21.32 13.75
N LYS A 180 1.13 -20.08 13.53
CA LYS A 180 0.18 -18.98 13.26
C LYS A 180 0.32 -18.45 11.83
N VAL A 181 -0.78 -18.54 11.08
CA VAL A 181 -0.94 -17.85 9.80
C VAL A 181 -1.01 -16.35 10.03
N THR A 182 -0.26 -15.60 9.25
CA THR A 182 -0.29 -14.14 9.25
C THR A 182 -0.95 -13.69 7.96
N PRO A 183 -2.12 -13.07 8.02
CA PRO A 183 -2.71 -12.52 6.82
C PRO A 183 -1.89 -11.29 6.36
N ILE A 184 -1.82 -11.04 5.05
CA ILE A 184 -1.16 -9.85 4.49
C ILE A 184 -2.03 -8.62 4.80
N PHE A 185 -3.33 -8.74 4.56
CA PHE A 185 -4.36 -7.79 4.98
C PHE A 185 -5.12 -8.33 6.19
N HIS A 186 -5.12 -7.59 7.30
CA HIS A 186 -5.73 -8.04 8.56
C HIS A 186 -7.25 -7.87 8.66
N LYS A 187 -7.88 -7.31 7.63
CA LYS A 187 -9.33 -7.08 7.57
C LYS A 187 -9.81 -7.38 6.15
N SER A 188 -10.98 -8.02 6.04
CA SER A 188 -11.65 -8.15 4.75
C SER A 188 -12.15 -6.78 4.32
N ILE A 189 -11.94 -6.45 3.06
CA ILE A 189 -12.34 -5.17 2.48
C ILE A 189 -13.16 -5.50 1.26
N SER A 190 -14.37 -4.98 1.15
CA SER A 190 -15.24 -5.25 -0.01
C SER A 190 -15.67 -3.95 -0.66
N ARG A 191 -15.91 -4.00 -1.98
CA ARG A 191 -16.48 -2.86 -2.68
C ARG A 191 -17.95 -2.73 -2.32
N HIS A 192 -18.28 -1.67 -1.60
CA HIS A 192 -19.66 -1.33 -1.24
C HIS A 192 -20.29 -0.44 -2.29
N LYS A 193 -21.60 -0.54 -2.46
CA LYS A 193 -22.36 0.40 -3.28
C LYS A 193 -22.57 1.69 -2.50
N GLU A 194 -22.55 2.81 -3.20
CA GLU A 194 -22.74 4.14 -2.60
C GLU A 194 -24.07 4.27 -1.84
N THR A 195 -25.12 3.57 -2.29
CA THR A 195 -26.41 3.50 -1.59
C THR A 195 -26.31 2.85 -0.21
N GLU A 196 -25.34 1.95 0.01
CA GLU A 196 -25.11 1.28 1.30
C GLU A 196 -24.40 2.22 2.30
N LEU A 197 -23.57 3.15 1.81
CA LEU A 197 -22.92 4.19 2.62
C LEU A 197 -23.93 5.18 3.24
N LEU A 198 -25.06 5.38 2.57
CA LEU A 198 -26.10 6.35 2.97
C LEU A 198 -27.24 5.73 3.78
N GLN A 199 -27.31 4.40 3.89
CA GLN A 199 -28.47 3.66 4.45
C GLN A 199 -28.17 2.86 5.73
N ASN A 200 -26.93 2.86 6.22
CA ASN A 200 -26.54 2.05 7.38
C ASN A 200 -26.96 2.66 8.72
N ASP A 201 -28.17 2.30 9.18
CA ASP A 201 -28.64 2.56 10.56
C ASP A 201 -28.34 1.39 11.54
N GLU A 202 -27.97 0.21 11.05
CA GLU A 202 -27.78 -0.98 11.90
C GLU A 202 -26.49 -1.77 11.56
N GLY A 203 -25.37 -1.45 12.22
CA GLY A 203 -24.25 -2.40 12.38
C GLY A 203 -22.85 -1.85 12.14
N GLU A 204 -22.55 -1.37 10.92
CA GLU A 204 -21.25 -0.78 10.58
C GLU A 204 -21.39 0.72 10.34
N SER A 205 -20.60 1.52 11.05
CA SER A 205 -20.63 2.98 10.89
C SER A 205 -20.31 3.34 9.43
N ALA A 206 -21.06 4.26 8.83
CA ALA A 206 -20.82 4.76 7.47
C ALA A 206 -19.35 5.20 7.25
N GLY A 207 -18.68 5.66 8.32
CA GLY A 207 -17.25 5.98 8.31
C GLY A 207 -16.34 4.76 8.05
N THR A 208 -16.69 3.57 8.53
CA THR A 208 -15.95 2.33 8.28
C THR A 208 -16.02 1.96 6.79
N LEU A 209 -17.21 1.91 6.22
CA LEU A 209 -17.40 1.57 4.82
C LEU A 209 -16.73 2.59 3.88
N PHE A 210 -16.78 3.87 4.25
CA PHE A 210 -16.12 4.92 3.48
C PHE A 210 -14.59 4.78 3.51
N ARG A 211 -14.00 4.36 4.63
CA ARG A 211 -12.56 4.02 4.71
C ARG A 211 -12.21 2.81 3.86
N GLU A 212 -13.05 1.78 3.84
CA GLU A 212 -12.86 0.61 2.98
C GLU A 212 -12.83 0.99 1.50
N MET A 213 -13.76 1.85 1.07
CA MET A 213 -13.80 2.36 -0.30
C MET A 213 -12.50 3.11 -0.66
N ARG A 214 -12.05 4.04 0.20
CA ARG A 214 -10.80 4.79 -0.01
C ARG A 214 -9.57 3.88 -0.02
N THR A 215 -9.59 2.81 0.77
CA THR A 215 -8.53 1.80 0.79
C THR A 215 -8.49 1.00 -0.52
N LEU A 216 -9.64 0.56 -1.03
CA LEU A 216 -9.71 -0.14 -2.31
C LEU A 216 -9.29 0.74 -3.48
N ASP A 217 -9.69 2.01 -3.51
CA ASP A 217 -9.24 2.95 -4.53
C ASP A 217 -7.72 3.13 -4.49
N PHE A 218 -7.14 3.30 -3.29
CA PHE A 218 -5.68 3.39 -3.14
C PHE A 218 -4.97 2.13 -3.63
N LEU A 219 -5.42 0.95 -3.20
CA LEU A 219 -4.85 -0.33 -3.63
C LEU A 219 -4.98 -0.56 -5.14
N LYS A 220 -6.08 -0.12 -5.73
CA LYS A 220 -6.29 -0.21 -7.17
C LYS A 220 -5.37 0.73 -7.94
N TRP A 221 -5.35 2.01 -7.57
CA TRP A 221 -4.73 3.04 -8.38
C TRP A 221 -3.25 3.26 -8.05
N PHE A 222 -2.88 3.21 -6.78
CA PHE A 222 -1.48 3.33 -6.35
C PHE A 222 -0.75 1.99 -6.41
N CYS A 223 -1.32 0.93 -5.83
CA CYS A 223 -0.66 -0.39 -5.78
C CYS A 223 -0.92 -1.26 -7.03
N GLU A 224 -1.67 -0.74 -8.01
CA GLU A 224 -1.98 -1.43 -9.28
C GLU A 224 -2.61 -2.81 -9.12
N LEU A 225 -3.37 -3.02 -8.04
CA LEU A 225 -4.09 -4.27 -7.81
C LEU A 225 -5.37 -4.32 -8.68
N ASP A 226 -5.17 -4.43 -10.00
CA ASP A 226 -6.23 -4.51 -11.00
C ASP A 226 -7.24 -5.63 -10.65
N ASN A 227 -8.54 -5.33 -10.77
CA ASN A 227 -9.67 -6.22 -10.47
C ASN A 227 -9.88 -6.63 -9.00
N THR A 228 -9.17 -6.03 -8.04
CA THR A 228 -9.43 -6.26 -6.62
C THR A 228 -10.72 -5.56 -6.19
N THR A 229 -11.86 -6.26 -6.31
CA THR A 229 -13.16 -5.78 -5.80
C THR A 229 -13.38 -6.16 -4.34
N ALA A 230 -12.61 -7.11 -3.83
CA ALA A 230 -12.59 -7.48 -2.44
C ALA A 230 -11.24 -8.11 -2.07
N ILE A 231 -10.88 -7.96 -0.80
CA ILE A 231 -9.83 -8.71 -0.13
C ILE A 231 -10.53 -9.55 0.91
N ASP A 232 -10.34 -10.87 0.84
CA ASP A 232 -10.81 -11.80 1.86
C ASP A 232 -9.68 -12.08 2.85
N VAL A 233 -9.86 -11.71 4.12
CA VAL A 233 -8.90 -12.02 5.19
C VAL A 233 -8.69 -13.52 5.37
N THR A 234 -9.69 -14.34 5.01
CA THR A 234 -9.66 -15.80 5.15
C THR A 234 -9.05 -16.51 3.94
N SER A 235 -8.81 -15.78 2.84
CA SER A 235 -8.25 -16.35 1.62
C SER A 235 -6.80 -16.83 1.85
N PRO A 236 -6.46 -18.06 1.41
CA PRO A 236 -5.09 -18.55 1.45
C PRO A 236 -4.10 -17.68 0.68
N GLU A 237 -4.54 -17.00 -0.38
CA GLU A 237 -3.74 -16.07 -1.18
C GLU A 237 -3.35 -14.81 -0.40
N ASN A 238 -4.13 -14.45 0.62
CA ASN A 238 -3.86 -13.35 1.55
C ASN A 238 -3.11 -13.82 2.81
N SER A 239 -2.40 -14.95 2.76
CA SER A 239 -1.82 -15.57 3.97
C SER A 239 -0.36 -15.98 3.81
N LEU A 240 0.47 -15.62 4.79
CA LEU A 240 1.85 -16.08 4.92
C LEU A 240 2.03 -16.90 6.20
N LEU A 241 2.71 -18.03 6.09
CA LEU A 241 3.14 -18.81 7.25
C LEU A 241 4.51 -18.30 7.72
N LEU A 242 4.54 -17.67 8.90
CA LEU A 242 5.73 -17.01 9.44
C LEU A 242 5.99 -17.42 10.89
N GLU A 243 7.26 -17.44 11.28
CA GLU A 243 7.67 -17.54 12.70
C GLU A 243 7.21 -16.29 13.48
N HIS A 244 7.08 -16.39 14.81
CA HIS A 244 6.44 -15.36 15.63
C HIS A 244 7.09 -13.97 15.50
N GLU A 245 8.41 -13.89 15.55
CA GLU A 245 9.13 -12.62 15.42
C GLU A 245 9.07 -12.10 13.97
N ALA A 246 9.20 -12.99 12.99
CA ALA A 246 9.05 -12.64 11.57
C ALA A 246 7.64 -12.07 11.28
N ARG A 247 6.59 -12.70 11.82
CA ARG A 247 5.20 -12.21 11.80
C ARG A 247 5.09 -10.83 12.42
N SER A 248 5.63 -10.65 13.63
CA SER A 248 5.54 -9.37 14.35
C SER A 248 6.20 -8.23 13.57
N ALA A 249 7.30 -8.52 12.89
CA ALA A 249 7.98 -7.54 12.06
C ALA A 249 7.30 -7.29 10.71
N PHE A 250 6.77 -8.33 10.06
CA PHE A 250 6.02 -8.22 8.82
C PHE A 250 4.77 -7.35 9.00
N GLY A 251 3.95 -7.66 10.02
CA GLY A 251 2.73 -6.89 10.35
C GLY A 251 3.01 -5.47 10.91
N ARG A 252 4.28 -5.08 11.04
CA ARG A 252 4.71 -3.71 11.37
C ARG A 252 5.45 -3.03 10.21
N PHE A 253 5.36 -3.60 9.01
CA PHE A 253 6.03 -3.14 7.80
C PHE A 253 7.54 -2.92 7.95
N GLN A 254 8.20 -3.74 8.79
CA GLN A 254 9.66 -3.66 8.96
C GLN A 254 10.42 -4.33 7.82
N TRP A 255 9.75 -5.22 7.10
CA TRP A 255 10.20 -5.86 5.88
C TRP A 255 8.99 -6.26 5.03
N THR A 256 9.21 -6.53 3.75
CA THR A 256 8.20 -6.97 2.78
C THR A 256 8.81 -7.90 1.72
N LEU A 257 7.97 -8.44 0.85
CA LEU A 257 8.36 -9.28 -0.29
C LEU A 257 8.22 -8.50 -1.60
N ARG A 258 9.32 -8.35 -2.32
CA ARG A 258 9.35 -7.70 -3.63
C ARG A 258 9.32 -8.75 -4.75
N PRO A 259 8.37 -8.68 -5.70
CA PRO A 259 8.34 -9.64 -6.81
C PRO A 259 9.61 -9.55 -7.66
N THR A 260 10.06 -10.70 -8.17
CA THR A 260 11.18 -10.79 -9.12
C THR A 260 10.68 -11.20 -10.51
N GLU A 261 11.57 -11.21 -11.50
CA GLU A 261 11.26 -11.71 -12.85
C GLU A 261 10.95 -13.21 -12.86
N ILE A 262 11.36 -13.94 -11.82
CA ILE A 262 11.11 -15.37 -11.68
C ILE A 262 9.77 -15.57 -10.97
N PRO A 263 8.79 -16.26 -11.60
CA PRO A 263 7.48 -16.51 -10.99
C PRO A 263 7.59 -17.15 -9.60
N ASN A 264 6.77 -16.67 -8.67
CA ASN A 264 6.73 -17.08 -7.26
C ASN A 264 8.04 -16.91 -6.48
N THR A 265 9.00 -16.16 -7.01
CA THR A 265 10.22 -15.80 -6.29
C THR A 265 10.19 -14.32 -5.94
N TYR A 266 10.49 -14.03 -4.69
CA TYR A 266 10.40 -12.71 -4.11
C TYR A 266 11.71 -12.36 -3.42
N GLN A 267 12.20 -11.15 -3.62
CA GLN A 267 13.31 -10.59 -2.85
C GLN A 267 12.78 -10.09 -1.50
N VAL A 268 13.47 -10.41 -0.41
CA VAL A 268 13.13 -9.87 0.91
C VAL A 268 13.68 -8.46 1.01
N HIS A 269 12.78 -7.48 1.08
CA HIS A 269 13.15 -6.08 1.22
C HIS A 269 12.99 -5.64 2.69
N VAL A 270 14.07 -5.24 3.34
CA VAL A 270 14.10 -4.89 4.76
C VAL A 270 14.19 -3.37 4.93
N TYR A 271 13.10 -2.75 5.40
CA TYR A 271 13.06 -1.32 5.71
C TYR A 271 13.72 -0.99 7.05
N PHE A 272 13.69 -1.94 7.99
CA PHE A 272 14.19 -1.71 9.34
C PHE A 272 14.95 -2.93 9.88
N MET A 273 16.27 -2.81 9.96
CA MET A 273 17.08 -3.77 10.71
C MET A 273 17.05 -3.42 12.20
N ARG A 274 16.26 -4.15 12.99
CA ARG A 274 16.57 -4.26 14.43
C ARG A 274 17.78 -5.19 14.58
N TYR A 275 18.94 -4.59 14.80
CA TYR A 275 20.08 -5.30 15.36
C TYR A 275 19.61 -6.13 16.57
N LYS A 276 19.85 -7.44 16.50
CA LYS A 276 19.82 -8.45 17.58
C LYS A 276 18.53 -9.22 17.92
N ARG A 277 17.35 -8.99 17.31
CA ARG A 277 16.12 -9.75 17.68
C ARG A 277 15.55 -10.71 16.64
N PHE A 278 16.04 -10.72 15.40
CA PHE A 278 15.55 -11.64 14.36
C PHE A 278 16.17 -13.05 14.38
N GLY A 279 16.85 -13.41 15.46
CA GLY A 279 17.74 -14.58 15.44
C GLY A 279 18.95 -14.31 14.54
N THR A 280 20.09 -14.90 14.85
CA THR A 280 21.35 -14.68 14.13
C THR A 280 21.42 -15.42 12.79
N ALA A 281 20.29 -15.82 12.22
CA ALA A 281 20.25 -16.45 10.91
C ALA A 281 20.13 -15.34 9.84
N PRO A 282 20.91 -15.40 8.74
CA PRO A 282 20.70 -14.48 7.63
C PRO A 282 19.28 -14.67 7.11
N ILE A 283 18.50 -13.59 7.13
CA ILE A 283 17.24 -13.55 6.37
C ILE A 283 17.64 -13.87 4.93
N ALA A 284 17.07 -14.94 4.37
CA ALA A 284 17.33 -15.28 2.98
C ALA A 284 17.01 -14.07 2.11
N GLU A 285 17.93 -13.70 1.22
CA GLU A 285 17.73 -12.55 0.33
C GLU A 285 16.53 -12.76 -0.61
N TYR A 286 16.23 -14.03 -0.90
CA TYR A 286 15.11 -14.44 -1.76
C TYR A 286 14.30 -15.56 -1.12
N VAL A 287 12.99 -15.56 -1.40
CA VAL A 287 12.04 -16.60 -1.01
C VAL A 287 11.30 -17.07 -2.26
N THR A 288 11.30 -18.38 -2.52
CA THR A 288 10.54 -18.99 -3.61
C THR A 288 9.42 -19.86 -3.08
N PHE A 289 8.18 -19.56 -3.46
CA PHE A 289 7.03 -20.40 -3.18
C PHE A 289 6.88 -21.44 -4.30
N PRO A 290 6.92 -22.75 -3.99
CA PRO A 290 6.77 -23.78 -5.01
C PRO A 290 5.34 -23.74 -5.59
N ASN A 291 5.24 -23.78 -6.92
CA ASN A 291 3.97 -23.97 -7.61
C ASN A 291 3.36 -25.31 -7.23
N ASN A 292 2.32 -25.30 -6.39
CA ASN A 292 1.54 -26.50 -6.07
C ASN A 292 0.44 -26.73 -7.13
N VAL A 293 0.76 -26.59 -8.42
CA VAL A 293 -0.20 -27.02 -9.46
C VAL A 293 -0.22 -28.54 -9.42
N PRO A 294 -1.36 -29.19 -9.07
CA PRO A 294 -1.45 -30.64 -9.15
C PRO A 294 -1.20 -31.07 -10.60
N ALA A 295 -0.28 -32.01 -10.79
CA ALA A 295 0.01 -32.60 -12.08
C ALA A 295 -1.21 -33.38 -12.59
N SER A 296 -2.16 -32.69 -13.21
CA SER A 296 -3.27 -33.30 -13.94
C SER A 296 -2.74 -33.77 -15.28
N GLY A 297 -2.67 -35.09 -15.45
CA GLY A 297 -1.96 -35.76 -16.52
C GLY A 297 -2.59 -35.66 -17.92
N SER A 298 -1.71 -35.97 -18.90
CA SER A 298 -1.95 -36.46 -20.25
C SER A 298 -2.71 -35.56 -21.25
N GLN A 299 -1.95 -34.90 -22.13
CA GLN A 299 -1.93 -35.22 -23.57
C GLN A 299 -0.77 -34.51 -24.29
N SER A 300 -0.04 -35.26 -25.12
CA SER A 300 0.88 -34.83 -26.20
C SER A 300 0.32 -35.36 -27.53
N PRO A 301 0.76 -34.96 -28.76
CA PRO A 301 1.98 -34.24 -29.17
C PRO A 301 1.68 -33.02 -30.12
N ALA A 302 2.59 -32.11 -30.51
CA ALA A 302 3.80 -32.31 -31.32
C ALA A 302 4.71 -31.05 -31.39
N LEU A 303 5.98 -31.32 -31.69
CA LEU A 303 7.17 -30.45 -31.83
C LEU A 303 7.09 -29.44 -33.01
N PRO A 304 7.96 -28.40 -33.14
CA PRO A 304 9.36 -28.66 -33.47
C PRO A 304 10.47 -27.70 -32.95
N THR A 305 11.63 -28.35 -32.71
CA THR A 305 13.02 -27.89 -32.90
C THR A 305 13.61 -26.81 -32.00
N ALA A 306 14.52 -27.26 -31.13
CA ALA A 306 15.55 -26.48 -30.45
C ALA A 306 16.64 -25.96 -31.42
N PRO A 307 17.34 -24.88 -31.03
CA PRO A 307 18.77 -24.72 -31.24
C PRO A 307 19.52 -24.79 -29.88
N PRO A 308 20.87 -24.86 -29.88
CA PRO A 308 21.64 -25.92 -29.21
C PRO A 308 21.90 -25.67 -27.72
N LEU A 309 22.21 -26.77 -27.02
CA LEU A 309 22.78 -26.79 -25.68
C LEU A 309 24.00 -25.87 -25.58
N VAL A 310 23.94 -24.93 -24.64
CA VAL A 310 25.13 -24.37 -24.01
C VAL A 310 25.28 -25.09 -22.68
N GLU A 311 26.37 -25.86 -22.52
CA GLU A 311 26.72 -26.49 -21.25
C GLU A 311 26.95 -25.41 -20.19
N PRO A 312 26.38 -25.52 -18.98
CA PRO A 312 26.78 -24.69 -17.86
C PRO A 312 28.18 -25.12 -17.38
N PRO A 313 29.07 -24.18 -17.02
CA PRO A 313 30.34 -24.52 -16.41
C PRO A 313 30.12 -25.24 -15.07
N SER A 314 30.94 -26.27 -14.84
CA SER A 314 30.91 -27.12 -13.65
C SER A 314 31.05 -26.34 -12.32
N PRO A 315 30.50 -26.89 -11.22
CA PRO A 315 30.47 -26.23 -9.93
C PRO A 315 31.75 -26.49 -9.17
N GLU A 316 32.75 -25.63 -9.34
CA GLU A 316 33.77 -25.41 -8.32
C GLU A 316 34.08 -23.91 -8.26
N LEU A 317 33.95 -23.37 -7.04
CA LEU A 317 34.39 -22.05 -6.54
C LEU A 317 33.30 -20.98 -6.38
N LEU A 318 32.99 -20.78 -5.08
CA LEU A 318 32.36 -19.66 -4.37
C LEU A 318 30.83 -19.64 -4.33
#